data_AF-A0A4Y7LDM1-F1
#
_entry.id   AF-A0A4Y7LDM1-F1
#
_cell.length_a   1.000
_cell.length_b   1.000
_cell.length_c   1.000
_cell.angle_alpha   90.00
_cell.angle_beta   90.00
_cell.angle_gamma   90.00
#
_symmetry.space_group_name_H-M   'P 1'
#
loop_
_entity.id
_entity.type
_entity.pdbx_description
1 polymer ?
#
loop_
_entity_poly.entity_id
_entity_poly.type
_entity_poly.pdbx_seq_one_letter_code
_entity_poly.pdbx_strand_id
1 'polypeptide(L)'
;MYKQAGAAVFLTAQRRILDSRVSFCEDLLVKFGFFTSILAAKNEENRSKQIIHHTDGSKPHMEYAKELEAKLGKFPERLDIFEVTRSKRSKTSDPSEAVMDPVAAEQYARMVKIQRHANQPGSAVVLSGRNDAVSAVLGPDKRGRVRCLGTVKPKELWGDDASPSKAEKLQSENDSLRQALAAYQKRF
;
A
#
# COMPACT_ATOMS: atom_id res chain seq x y z
N MET A 1 30.29 61.71 -32.23
CA MET A 1 30.53 60.32 -32.68
C MET A 1 30.31 59.27 -31.56
N TYR A 2 29.33 59.39 -30.64
CA TYR A 2 29.16 58.41 -29.54
C TYR A 2 27.69 58.13 -29.16
N LYS A 3 26.83 57.74 -30.13
CA LYS A 3 25.45 57.31 -29.82
C LYS A 3 25.05 55.93 -30.36
N GLN A 4 25.85 55.29 -31.21
CA GLN A 4 25.47 54.01 -31.83
C GLN A 4 26.01 52.77 -31.11
N ALA A 5 27.07 52.87 -30.30
CA ALA A 5 27.66 51.69 -29.64
C ALA A 5 26.85 51.15 -28.45
N GLY A 6 26.14 52.02 -27.70
CA GLY A 6 25.41 51.61 -26.49
C GLY A 6 24.14 50.79 -26.75
N ALA A 7 23.41 51.09 -27.83
CA ALA A 7 22.18 50.40 -28.17
C ALA A 7 22.43 48.95 -28.63
N ALA A 8 23.52 48.70 -29.37
CA ALA A 8 23.90 47.37 -29.83
C ALA A 8 24.29 46.43 -28.68
N VAL A 9 24.97 46.95 -27.65
CA VAL A 9 25.35 46.17 -26.45
C VAL A 9 24.13 45.84 -25.59
N PHE A 10 23.16 46.76 -25.48
CA PHE A 10 21.94 46.53 -24.71
C PHE A 10 21.03 45.49 -25.36
N LEU A 11 20.85 45.56 -26.69
CA LEU A 11 20.07 44.57 -27.44
C LEU A 11 20.70 43.17 -27.43
N THR A 12 22.03 43.08 -27.49
CA THR A 12 22.73 41.79 -27.41
C THR A 12 22.69 41.18 -26.00
N ALA A 13 22.75 42.00 -24.96
CA ALA A 13 22.56 41.54 -23.58
C ALA A 13 21.13 41.06 -23.32
N GLN A 14 20.11 41.78 -23.79
CA GLN A 14 18.70 41.36 -23.67
C GLN A 14 18.44 40.04 -24.42
N ARG A 15 19.03 39.86 -25.60
CA ARG A 15 18.89 38.62 -26.39
C ARG A 15 19.50 37.41 -25.67
N ARG A 16 20.70 37.55 -25.09
CA ARG A 16 21.34 36.50 -24.27
C ARG A 16 20.53 36.12 -23.03
N ILE A 17 19.88 37.10 -22.39
CA ILE A 17 19.01 36.84 -21.22
C ILE A 17 17.73 36.09 -21.65
N LEU A 18 17.15 36.41 -22.79
CA LEU A 18 16.02 35.67 -23.35
C LEU A 18 16.42 34.24 -23.75
N ASP A 19 17.54 34.07 -24.46
CA ASP A 19 18.02 32.77 -24.91
C ASP A 19 18.37 31.83 -23.73
N SER A 20 18.98 32.36 -22.67
CA SER A 20 19.27 31.59 -21.44
C SER A 20 18.03 31.23 -20.62
N ARG A 21 16.97 32.05 -20.66
CA ARG A 21 15.68 31.73 -20.02
C ARG A 21 14.92 30.67 -20.81
N VAL A 22 15.01 30.70 -22.15
CA VAL A 22 14.43 29.67 -23.03
C VAL A 22 15.14 28.33 -22.82
N SER A 23 16.47 28.30 -22.81
CA SER A 23 17.22 27.06 -22.56
C SER A 23 16.99 26.48 -21.16
N PHE A 24 16.86 27.34 -20.14
CA PHE A 24 16.51 26.89 -18.79
C PHE A 24 15.10 26.27 -18.71
N CYS A 25 14.12 26.84 -19.43
CA CYS A 25 12.77 26.27 -19.53
C CYS A 25 12.75 24.93 -20.27
N GLU A 26 13.51 24.81 -21.37
CA GLU A 26 13.63 23.56 -22.13
C GLU A 26 14.31 22.45 -21.30
N ASP A 27 15.39 22.78 -20.59
CA ASP A 27 16.06 21.84 -19.68
C ASP A 27 15.14 21.37 -18.53
N LEU A 28 14.32 22.26 -17.99
CA LEU A 28 13.32 21.92 -16.97
C LEU A 28 12.22 21.01 -17.55
N LEU A 29 11.72 21.31 -18.76
CA LEU A 29 10.73 20.49 -19.46
C LEU A 29 11.27 19.10 -19.82
N VAL A 30 12.52 19.00 -20.27
CA VAL A 30 13.18 17.73 -20.56
C VAL A 30 13.41 16.93 -19.27
N LYS A 31 13.86 17.58 -18.18
CA LYS A 31 14.02 16.93 -16.87
C LYS A 31 12.69 16.48 -16.27
N PHE A 32 11.64 17.30 -16.34
CA PHE A 32 10.29 16.93 -15.92
C PHE A 32 9.76 15.76 -16.76
N GLY A 33 9.87 15.83 -18.09
CA GLY A 33 9.47 14.76 -19.00
C GLY A 33 10.18 13.43 -18.71
N PHE A 34 11.50 13.47 -18.54
CA PHE A 34 12.30 12.29 -18.18
C PHE A 34 11.94 11.71 -16.81
N PHE A 35 11.63 12.56 -15.83
CA PHE A 35 11.19 12.10 -14.51
C PHE A 35 9.81 11.43 -14.58
N THR A 36 8.89 11.98 -15.39
CA THR A 36 7.57 11.37 -15.61
C THR A 36 7.63 10.03 -16.33
N SER A 37 8.55 9.85 -17.29
CA SER A 37 8.70 8.57 -18.00
C SER A 37 9.27 7.47 -17.08
N ILE A 38 10.23 7.80 -16.21
CA ILE A 38 10.74 6.86 -15.19
C ILE A 38 9.64 6.47 -14.22
N LEU A 39 8.84 7.44 -13.74
CA LEU A 39 7.72 7.16 -12.84
C LEU A 39 6.63 6.32 -13.53
N ALA A 40 6.34 6.58 -14.81
CA ALA A 40 5.39 5.81 -15.60
C ALA A 40 5.84 4.34 -15.76
N ALA A 41 7.10 4.10 -16.10
CA ALA A 41 7.67 2.76 -16.22
C ALA A 41 7.63 2.00 -14.88
N LYS A 42 8.00 2.66 -13.78
CA LYS A 42 7.89 2.07 -12.43
C LYS A 42 6.45 1.74 -12.06
N ASN A 43 5.49 2.60 -12.43
CA ASN A 43 4.08 2.36 -12.17
C ASN A 43 3.55 1.18 -13.01
N GLU A 44 4.03 1.01 -14.24
CA GLU A 44 3.69 -0.13 -15.08
C GLU A 44 4.25 -1.44 -14.53
N GLU A 45 5.51 -1.46 -14.10
CA GLU A 45 6.11 -2.61 -13.41
C GLU A 45 5.37 -2.94 -12.10
N ASN A 46 4.92 -1.93 -11.36
CA ASN A 46 4.12 -2.15 -10.16
C ASN A 46 2.72 -2.69 -10.49
N ARG A 47 2.11 -2.26 -11.60
CA ARG A 47 0.82 -2.80 -12.08
C ARG A 47 0.95 -4.26 -12.52
N SER A 48 2.03 -4.63 -13.22
CA SER A 48 2.23 -6.03 -13.64
C SER A 48 2.46 -6.97 -12.45
N LYS A 49 3.00 -6.46 -11.33
CA LYS A 49 3.14 -7.20 -10.07
C LYS A 49 1.83 -7.30 -9.27
N GLN A 50 0.79 -6.55 -9.61
CA GLN A 50 -0.50 -6.64 -8.92
C GLN A 50 -1.29 -7.83 -9.42
N ILE A 51 -1.32 -8.89 -8.61
CA ILE A 51 -2.09 -10.12 -8.90
C ILE A 51 -3.59 -9.94 -8.64
N ILE A 52 -3.97 -9.02 -7.75
CA ILE A 52 -5.37 -8.79 -7.36
C ILE A 52 -5.73 -7.36 -7.69
N HIS A 53 -6.68 -7.19 -8.63
CA HIS A 53 -7.15 -5.87 -9.03
C HIS A 53 -8.33 -5.43 -8.16
N HIS A 54 -8.31 -4.16 -7.75
CA HIS A 54 -9.49 -3.51 -7.20
C HIS A 54 -10.48 -3.23 -8.33
N THR A 55 -11.73 -3.64 -8.16
CA THR A 55 -12.75 -3.57 -9.23
C THR A 55 -13.49 -2.25 -9.25
N ASP A 56 -13.50 -1.56 -8.11
CA ASP A 56 -14.50 -0.54 -7.79
C ASP A 56 -13.98 0.91 -7.98
N GLY A 57 -13.06 1.09 -8.94
CA GLY A 57 -12.57 2.39 -9.37
C GLY A 57 -11.75 3.15 -8.32
N SER A 58 -11.92 4.48 -8.28
CA SER A 58 -11.14 5.42 -7.44
C SER A 58 -11.72 5.64 -6.03
N LYS A 59 -12.83 4.98 -5.69
CA LYS A 59 -13.45 5.15 -4.38
C LYS A 59 -12.55 4.57 -3.25
N PRO A 60 -12.33 5.29 -2.14
CA PRO A 60 -11.54 4.81 -1.03
C PRO A 60 -12.25 3.73 -0.22
N HIS A 61 -11.49 2.83 0.40
CA HIS A 61 -12.04 1.72 1.21
C HIS A 61 -12.89 2.18 2.39
N MET A 62 -12.59 3.36 2.96
CA MET A 62 -13.36 3.93 4.07
C MET A 62 -14.78 4.36 3.67
N GLU A 63 -15.02 4.69 2.39
CA GLU A 63 -16.38 4.96 1.92
C GLU A 63 -17.20 3.66 1.87
N TYR A 64 -16.62 2.58 1.36
CA TYR A 64 -17.25 1.25 1.42
C TYR A 64 -17.53 0.81 2.85
N ALA A 65 -16.61 1.09 3.78
CA ALA A 65 -16.82 0.80 5.18
C ALA A 65 -18.05 1.53 5.74
N LYS A 66 -18.23 2.81 5.41
CA LYS A 66 -19.42 3.60 5.81
C LYS A 66 -20.71 3.10 5.14
N GLU A 67 -20.65 2.76 3.86
CA GLU A 67 -21.81 2.20 3.14
C GLU A 67 -22.24 0.85 3.72
N LEU A 68 -21.28 0.02 4.13
CA LEU A 68 -21.54 -1.25 4.80
C LEU A 68 -22.03 -1.07 6.24
N GLU A 69 -21.46 -0.12 6.97
CA GLU A 69 -21.90 0.22 8.33
C GLU A 69 -23.35 0.70 8.35
N ALA A 70 -23.75 1.52 7.37
CA ALA A 70 -25.14 1.94 7.21
C ALA A 70 -26.10 0.78 6.91
N LYS A 71 -25.63 -0.29 6.26
CA LYS A 71 -26.44 -1.49 5.93
C LYS A 71 -26.51 -2.50 7.08
N LEU A 72 -25.38 -2.74 7.74
CA LEU A 72 -25.21 -3.78 8.77
C LEU A 72 -25.51 -3.26 10.18
N GLY A 73 -25.52 -1.94 10.38
CA GLY A 73 -25.65 -1.31 11.70
C GLY A 73 -24.45 -1.54 12.61
N LYS A 74 -23.34 -2.05 12.06
CA LYS A 74 -22.09 -2.36 12.76
C LYS A 74 -20.92 -2.02 11.85
N PHE A 75 -19.79 -1.65 12.45
CA PHE A 75 -18.57 -1.41 11.70
C PHE A 75 -18.15 -2.72 10.98
N PRO A 76 -17.95 -2.70 9.64
CA PRO A 76 -17.69 -3.90 8.87
C PRO A 76 -16.31 -4.49 9.16
N GLU A 77 -16.19 -5.81 9.03
CA GLU A 77 -14.92 -6.50 9.14
C GLU A 77 -14.08 -6.26 7.87
N ARG A 78 -12.74 -6.39 7.99
CA ARG A 78 -11.84 -6.31 6.81
C ARG A 78 -12.20 -7.32 5.73
N LEU A 79 -12.76 -8.48 6.12
CA LEU A 79 -13.28 -9.51 5.23
C LEU A 79 -14.41 -8.97 4.35
N ASP A 80 -15.39 -8.30 4.95
CA ASP A 80 -16.56 -7.75 4.25
C ASP A 80 -16.14 -6.68 3.24
N ILE A 81 -15.19 -5.83 3.62
CA ILE A 81 -14.64 -4.80 2.72
C ILE A 81 -13.87 -5.46 1.58
N PHE A 82 -13.13 -6.55 1.84
CA PHE A 82 -12.42 -7.30 0.79
C PHE A 82 -13.40 -7.86 -0.25
N GLU A 83 -14.51 -8.44 0.19
CA GLU A 83 -15.55 -8.96 -0.70
C GLU A 83 -16.08 -7.88 -1.63
N VAL A 84 -16.57 -6.77 -1.06
CA VAL A 84 -17.18 -5.69 -1.83
C VAL A 84 -16.21 -5.10 -2.85
N THR A 85 -15.00 -4.74 -2.41
CA THR A 85 -14.01 -4.02 -3.22
C THR A 85 -13.41 -4.82 -4.39
N ARG A 86 -13.61 -6.14 -4.41
CA ARG A 86 -13.09 -7.06 -5.43
C ARG A 86 -14.18 -7.82 -6.16
N SER A 87 -15.42 -7.66 -5.72
CA SER A 87 -16.59 -8.07 -6.48
C SER A 87 -16.83 -7.08 -7.61
N LYS A 88 -17.08 -7.55 -8.84
CA LYS A 88 -17.61 -6.70 -9.91
C LYS A 88 -19.12 -6.74 -9.81
N ARG A 89 -19.76 -5.58 -9.77
CA ARG A 89 -21.19 -5.50 -10.08
C ARG A 89 -21.37 -5.86 -11.54
N SER A 90 -22.03 -6.99 -11.81
CA SER A 90 -22.45 -7.38 -13.14
C SER A 90 -23.20 -6.23 -13.81
N LYS A 91 -22.86 -5.92 -15.08
CA LYS A 91 -23.64 -5.00 -15.93
C LYS A 91 -24.90 -5.67 -16.50
N THR A 92 -25.04 -6.98 -16.30
CA THR A 92 -26.18 -7.77 -16.73
C THR A 92 -27.29 -7.65 -15.68
N SER A 93 -28.53 -7.69 -16.13
CA SER A 93 -29.78 -7.38 -15.41
C SER A 93 -30.00 -8.08 -14.07
N ASP A 94 -29.22 -9.10 -13.73
CA ASP A 94 -29.36 -9.85 -12.50
C ASP A 94 -28.34 -9.38 -11.44
N PRO A 95 -28.79 -8.71 -10.36
CA PRO A 95 -27.91 -8.14 -9.33
C PRO A 95 -27.26 -9.20 -8.42
N SER A 96 -27.46 -10.50 -8.69
CA SER A 96 -27.07 -11.61 -7.81
C SER A 96 -25.74 -12.27 -8.17
N GLU A 97 -25.20 -12.07 -9.37
CA GLU A 97 -23.89 -12.61 -9.74
C GLU A 97 -22.82 -11.52 -9.62
N ALA A 98 -22.40 -11.28 -8.37
CA ALA A 98 -21.19 -10.54 -8.11
C ALA A 98 -19.99 -11.41 -8.56
N VAL A 99 -19.45 -11.13 -9.74
CA VAL A 99 -18.32 -11.91 -10.28
C VAL A 99 -17.03 -11.40 -9.67
N MET A 100 -16.40 -12.21 -8.83
CA MET A 100 -15.06 -11.96 -8.30
C MET A 100 -14.01 -12.57 -9.23
N ASP A 101 -12.84 -11.94 -9.34
CA ASP A 101 -11.68 -12.53 -10.03
C ASP A 101 -11.35 -13.90 -9.39
N PRO A 102 -11.07 -14.97 -10.16
CA PRO A 102 -10.79 -16.30 -9.62
C PRO A 102 -9.69 -16.28 -8.55
N VAL A 103 -8.64 -15.47 -8.72
CA VAL A 103 -7.56 -15.38 -7.73
C VAL A 103 -8.02 -14.72 -6.43
N ALA A 104 -8.87 -13.69 -6.53
CA ALA A 104 -9.46 -13.04 -5.37
C ALA A 104 -10.49 -13.94 -4.67
N ALA A 105 -11.25 -14.74 -5.44
CA ALA A 105 -12.23 -15.69 -4.92
C ALA A 105 -11.57 -16.80 -4.12
N GLU A 106 -10.46 -17.37 -4.61
CA GLU A 106 -9.69 -18.37 -3.86
C GLU A 106 -9.16 -17.82 -2.53
N GLN A 107 -8.67 -16.58 -2.53
CA GLN A 107 -8.18 -15.93 -1.32
C GLN A 107 -9.32 -15.64 -0.34
N TYR A 108 -10.45 -15.13 -0.82
CA TYR A 108 -11.63 -14.91 0.00
C TYR A 108 -12.13 -16.22 0.62
N ALA A 109 -12.20 -17.31 -0.16
CA ALA A 109 -12.59 -18.63 0.35
C ALA A 109 -11.64 -19.11 1.47
N ARG A 110 -10.33 -18.87 1.34
CA ARG A 110 -9.35 -19.16 2.42
C ARG A 110 -9.61 -18.32 3.67
N MET A 111 -9.87 -17.02 3.51
CA MET A 111 -10.18 -16.14 4.65
C MET A 111 -11.45 -16.59 5.38
N VAL A 112 -12.52 -16.88 4.64
CA VAL A 112 -13.78 -17.38 5.19
C VAL A 112 -13.57 -18.71 5.93
N LYS A 113 -12.75 -19.61 5.38
CA LYS A 113 -12.42 -20.88 6.04
C LYS A 113 -11.72 -20.66 7.37
N ILE A 114 -10.73 -19.75 7.43
CA ILE A 114 -10.03 -19.40 8.67
C ILE A 114 -11.00 -18.79 9.69
N GLN A 115 -11.87 -17.87 9.26
CA GLN A 115 -12.89 -17.26 10.11
C GLN A 115 -13.83 -18.31 10.70
N ARG A 116 -14.32 -19.25 9.88
CA ARG A 116 -15.18 -20.36 10.33
C ARG A 116 -14.48 -21.24 11.36
N HIS A 117 -13.20 -21.57 11.14
CA HIS A 117 -12.43 -22.34 12.11
C HIS A 117 -12.20 -21.58 13.42
N ALA A 118 -11.97 -20.27 13.38
CA ALA A 118 -11.79 -19.46 14.59
C ALA A 118 -13.09 -19.34 15.41
N ASN A 119 -14.24 -19.30 14.73
CA ASN A 119 -15.55 -19.21 15.39
C ASN A 119 -16.04 -20.55 15.98
N GLN A 120 -15.33 -21.67 15.76
CA GLN A 120 -15.69 -22.96 16.35
C GLN A 120 -15.32 -23.01 17.84
N PRO A 121 -16.22 -23.51 18.72
CA PRO A 121 -15.91 -23.66 20.14
C PRO A 121 -14.76 -24.65 20.32
N GLY A 122 -13.72 -24.26 21.06
CA GLY A 122 -12.52 -25.08 21.29
C GLY A 122 -11.46 -25.01 20.19
N SER A 123 -11.60 -24.07 19.25
CA SER A 123 -10.58 -23.84 18.22
C SER A 123 -9.26 -23.34 18.79
N ALA A 124 -8.15 -23.90 18.29
CA ALA A 124 -6.80 -23.40 18.57
C ALA A 124 -6.49 -22.09 17.82
N VAL A 125 -7.29 -21.73 16.82
CA VAL A 125 -7.08 -20.53 16.01
C VAL A 125 -7.78 -19.35 16.68
N VAL A 126 -7.01 -18.49 17.35
CA VAL A 126 -7.52 -17.25 17.94
C VAL A 126 -7.25 -16.10 16.98
N LEU A 127 -8.32 -15.56 16.38
CA LEU A 127 -8.23 -14.32 15.60
C LEU A 127 -8.38 -13.14 16.55
N SER A 128 -7.39 -12.25 16.56
CA SER A 128 -7.44 -11.05 17.39
C SER A 128 -6.61 -9.93 16.81
N GLY A 129 -7.19 -8.73 16.76
CA GLY A 129 -6.52 -7.50 16.35
C GLY A 129 -5.77 -7.65 15.02
N ARG A 130 -4.43 -7.59 15.10
CA ARG A 130 -3.53 -7.61 13.95
C ARG A 130 -3.45 -8.98 13.24
N ASN A 131 -3.86 -10.05 13.91
CA ASN A 131 -3.86 -11.43 13.41
C ASN A 131 -5.29 -11.87 13.09
N ASP A 132 -5.85 -11.33 12.01
CA ASP A 132 -7.15 -11.75 11.47
C ASP A 132 -7.01 -12.64 10.22
N ALA A 133 -8.14 -13.12 9.69
CA ALA A 133 -8.17 -13.96 8.50
C ALA A 133 -7.52 -13.28 7.27
N VAL A 134 -7.66 -11.96 7.14
CA VAL A 134 -7.09 -11.19 6.02
C VAL A 134 -5.56 -11.17 6.10
N SER A 135 -5.00 -10.91 7.27
CA SER A 135 -3.55 -10.92 7.52
C SER A 135 -2.94 -12.33 7.40
N ALA A 136 -3.69 -13.37 7.73
CA ALA A 136 -3.26 -14.75 7.56
C ALA A 136 -3.11 -15.14 6.07
N VAL A 137 -3.99 -14.64 5.19
CA VAL A 137 -3.96 -14.98 3.76
C VAL A 137 -3.10 -14.02 2.94
N LEU A 138 -3.19 -12.71 3.17
CA LEU A 138 -2.46 -11.68 2.40
C LEU A 138 -1.10 -11.31 3.02
N GLY A 139 -0.81 -11.86 4.20
CA GLY A 139 0.32 -11.48 5.02
C GLY A 139 0.06 -10.24 5.87
N PRO A 140 1.00 -9.91 6.77
CA PRO A 140 0.84 -8.81 7.73
C PRO A 140 0.67 -7.44 7.05
N ASP A 141 0.12 -6.50 7.81
CA ASP A 141 -0.03 -5.11 7.40
C ASP A 141 1.34 -4.47 7.15
N LYS A 142 1.46 -3.72 6.04
CA LYS A 142 2.69 -3.00 5.69
C LYS A 142 2.83 -1.72 6.51
N ARG A 143 4.06 -1.22 6.63
CA ARG A 143 4.34 0.07 7.31
C ARG A 143 3.55 1.19 6.62
N GLY A 144 2.68 1.85 7.39
CA GLY A 144 1.99 3.08 7.00
C GLY A 144 0.49 2.94 6.71
N ARG A 145 -0.02 1.74 6.36
CA ARG A 145 -1.44 1.55 6.01
C ARG A 145 -1.93 0.14 6.36
N VAL A 146 -3.13 0.05 6.92
CA VAL A 146 -3.82 -1.22 7.15
C VAL A 146 -4.45 -1.72 5.84
N ARG A 147 -4.23 -3.00 5.52
CA ARG A 147 -4.84 -3.63 4.34
C ARG A 147 -6.36 -3.56 4.44
N CYS A 148 -7.02 -3.34 3.31
CA CYS A 148 -8.48 -3.22 3.18
C CYS A 148 -9.15 -2.04 3.93
N LEU A 149 -8.41 -1.26 4.74
CA LEU A 149 -8.93 -0.05 5.40
C LEU A 149 -8.30 1.26 4.86
N GLY A 150 -7.34 1.13 3.95
CA GLY A 150 -6.78 2.26 3.20
C GLY A 150 -5.90 3.16 4.06
N THR A 151 -6.37 4.36 4.41
CA THR A 151 -5.55 5.44 4.99
C THR A 151 -5.23 5.23 6.48
N VAL A 152 -5.93 4.32 7.15
CA VAL A 152 -5.74 4.06 8.58
C VAL A 152 -4.34 3.50 8.86
N LYS A 153 -3.62 4.10 9.81
CA LYS A 153 -2.29 3.62 10.20
C LYS A 153 -2.41 2.39 11.11
N PRO A 154 -1.59 1.34 10.91
CA PRO A 154 -1.64 0.16 11.78
C PRO A 154 -1.45 0.47 13.26
N LYS A 155 -0.60 1.45 13.60
CA LYS A 155 -0.39 1.90 14.99
C LYS A 155 -1.65 2.52 15.62
N GLU A 156 -2.44 3.23 14.82
CA GLU A 156 -3.66 3.90 15.28
C GLU A 156 -4.79 2.88 15.51
N LEU A 157 -4.88 1.87 14.64
CA LEU A 157 -5.93 0.86 14.72
C LEU A 157 -5.62 -0.25 15.73
N TRP A 158 -4.39 -0.76 15.72
CA TRP A 158 -3.99 -1.93 16.51
C TRP A 158 -3.20 -1.57 17.78
N GLY A 159 -2.72 -0.33 17.89
CA GLY A 159 -1.77 0.07 18.92
C GLY A 159 -0.31 -0.25 18.56
N ASP A 160 0.59 0.01 19.51
CA ASP A 160 2.00 -0.32 19.40
C ASP A 160 2.25 -1.79 19.77
N ASP A 161 2.67 -2.60 18.80
CA ASP A 161 3.17 -3.97 19.08
C ASP A 161 4.55 -3.96 19.78
N ALA A 162 5.27 -2.85 19.62
CA ALA A 162 6.61 -2.66 20.18
C ALA A 162 6.48 -2.22 21.64
N SER A 163 6.43 -3.19 22.56
CA SER A 163 6.64 -2.91 23.98
C SER A 163 8.13 -3.00 24.32
N PRO A 164 8.65 -2.12 25.20
CA PRO A 164 10.02 -2.23 25.71
C PRO A 164 10.30 -3.63 26.29
N SER A 165 9.32 -4.21 26.98
CA SER A 165 9.40 -5.56 27.56
C SER A 165 9.54 -6.68 26.52
N LYS A 166 8.96 -6.54 25.32
CA LYS A 166 9.15 -7.51 24.23
C LYS A 166 10.54 -7.39 23.62
N ALA A 167 11.05 -6.16 23.50
CA ALA A 167 12.38 -5.90 22.97
C ALA A 167 13.47 -6.48 23.90
N GLU A 168 13.34 -6.30 25.22
CA GLU A 168 14.25 -6.88 26.21
C GLU A 168 14.27 -8.41 26.17
N LYS A 169 13.10 -9.05 26.08
CA LYS A 169 13.00 -10.52 25.95
C LYS A 169 13.71 -11.02 24.68
N LEU A 170 13.44 -10.39 23.53
CA LEU A 170 14.11 -10.73 22.27
C LEU A 170 15.63 -10.50 22.34
N GLN A 171 16.09 -9.45 23.03
CA GLN A 171 17.53 -9.23 23.24
C GLN A 171 18.15 -10.33 24.07
N SER A 172 17.54 -10.70 25.20
CA SER A 172 18.03 -11.78 26.05
C SER A 172 18.09 -13.13 25.33
N GLU A 173 17.09 -13.42 24.49
CA GLU A 173 17.05 -14.64 23.68
C GLU A 173 18.13 -14.62 22.59
N ASN A 174 18.31 -13.50 21.88
CA ASN A 174 19.38 -13.35 20.91
C ASN A 174 20.78 -13.51 21.54
N ASP A 175 20.97 -12.99 22.76
CA ASP A 175 22.23 -13.11 23.48
C ASP A 175 22.48 -14.57 23.90
N SER A 176 21.45 -15.30 24.35
CA SER A 176 21.57 -16.73 24.63
C SER A 176 21.90 -17.56 23.38
N LEU A 177 21.30 -17.23 22.23
CA LEU A 177 21.57 -17.91 20.96
C LEU A 177 23.00 -17.64 20.47
N ARG A 178 23.48 -16.41 20.63
CA ARG A 178 24.86 -16.04 20.33
C ARG A 178 25.86 -16.80 21.20
N GLN A 179 25.58 -16.93 22.50
CA GLN A 179 26.41 -17.71 23.42
C GLN A 179 26.42 -19.20 23.04
N ALA A 180 25.25 -19.77 22.70
CA ALA A 180 25.13 -21.16 22.27
C ALA A 180 25.90 -21.43 20.96
N LEU A 181 25.79 -20.53 19.98
CA LEU A 181 26.55 -20.61 18.72
C LEU A 181 28.05 -20.51 18.95
N ALA A 182 28.50 -19.59 19.81
CA ALA A 182 29.92 -19.45 20.14
C ALA A 182 30.46 -20.69 20.88
N ALA A 183 29.66 -21.29 21.77
CA ALA A 183 30.03 -22.54 22.45
C ALA A 183 30.10 -23.73 21.47
N TYR A 184 29.18 -23.80 20.51
CA TYR A 184 29.20 -24.81 19.45
C TYR A 184 30.43 -24.69 18.55
N GLN A 185 30.78 -23.46 18.14
CA GLN A 185 31.95 -23.19 17.31
C GLN A 185 33.29 -23.47 18.01
N LYS A 186 33.35 -23.42 19.34
CA LYS A 186 34.54 -23.82 20.11
C LYS A 186 34.68 -25.33 20.29
N ARG A 187 33.64 -26.09 19.96
CA ARG A 187 33.56 -27.54 20.19
C ARG A 187 34.05 -28.38 19.01
N PHE A 188 34.30 -27.72 17.87
CA PHE A 188 34.86 -28.27 16.63
C PHE A 188 36.03 -27.38 16.19
#